data_AF-A0A7C4XWR3-F1
#
_entry.id   AF-A0A7C4XWR3-F1
#
_cell.length_a   1.000
_cell.length_b   1.000
_cell.length_c   1.000
_cell.angle_alpha   90.00
_cell.angle_beta   90.00
_cell.angle_gamma   90.00
#
_symmetry.space_group_name_H-M   'P 1'
#
loop_
_entity.id
_entity.type
_entity.pdbx_description
1 polymer ?
#
loop_
_entity_poly.entity_id
_entity_poly.type
_entity_poly.pdbx_seq_one_letter_code
_entity_poly.pdbx_strand_id
1 'polypeptide(L)'
;MSFTARYFLSLGNVAFSLVLGVLAIALCAMFYEDTALQLLKLAAELREWIFARITSPKMEFVARLVLHESAIMLMGFTLLARIVVGAVITFFAWLFTGRLHAEV
;
A
#
# COMPACT_ATOMS: atom_id res chain seq x y z
N MET A 1 14.30 -24.61 3.36
CA MET A 1 13.16 -23.81 3.88
C MET A 1 11.90 -24.27 3.15
N SER A 2 10.89 -24.80 3.85
CA SER A 2 9.70 -25.39 3.20
C SER A 2 8.87 -24.34 2.46
N PHE A 3 8.15 -24.75 1.40
CA PHE A 3 7.23 -23.88 0.65
C PHE A 3 6.22 -23.16 1.56
N THR A 4 5.73 -23.86 2.59
CA THR A 4 4.81 -23.34 3.60
C THR A 4 5.40 -22.15 4.36
N ALA A 5 6.66 -22.22 4.78
CA ALA A 5 7.32 -21.12 5.50
C ALA A 5 7.49 -19.86 4.63
N ARG A 6 7.80 -20.03 3.33
CA ARG A 6 7.88 -18.91 2.37
C ARG A 6 6.51 -18.25 2.14
N TYR A 7 5.45 -19.06 2.08
CA TYR A 7 4.09 -18.58 1.92
C TYR A 7 3.64 -17.75 3.14
N PHE A 8 3.86 -18.24 4.36
CA PHE A 8 3.53 -17.50 5.59
C PHE A 8 4.33 -16.19 5.73
N LEU A 9 5.61 -16.19 5.34
CA LEU A 9 6.41 -14.95 5.31
C LEU A 9 5.86 -13.94 4.31
N SER A 10 5.47 -14.38 3.11
CA SER A 10 4.84 -13.51 2.11
C SER A 10 3.50 -12.96 2.59
N LEU A 11 2.67 -13.81 3.21
CA LEU A 11 1.34 -13.44 3.68
C LEU A 11 1.43 -12.50 4.89
N GLY A 12 2.37 -12.75 5.80
CA GLY A 12 2.70 -11.86 6.90
C GLY A 12 3.18 -10.49 6.44
N ASN A 13 4.03 -10.43 5.41
CA ASN A 13 4.47 -9.16 4.83
C ASN A 13 3.30 -8.36 4.22
N VAL A 14 2.39 -9.05 3.52
CA VAL A 14 1.17 -8.46 2.98
C VAL A 14 0.29 -7.90 4.09
N ALA A 15 0.01 -8.69 5.13
CA ALA A 15 -0.81 -8.26 6.27
C ALA A 15 -0.17 -7.09 7.03
N PHE A 16 1.14 -7.15 7.28
CA PHE A 16 1.89 -6.10 7.96
C PHE A 16 1.87 -4.79 7.17
N SER A 17 2.08 -4.84 5.85
CA SER A 17 1.97 -3.65 4.99
C SER A 17 0.58 -3.03 5.00
N LEU A 18 -0.46 -3.86 5.19
CA LEU A 18 -1.84 -3.40 5.28
C LEU A 18 -2.08 -2.63 6.58
N VAL A 19 -1.62 -3.17 7.70
CA VAL A 19 -1.66 -2.51 9.02
C VAL A 19 -0.86 -1.19 8.99
N LEU A 20 0.35 -1.21 8.42
CA LEU A 20 1.15 0.01 8.27
C LEU A 20 0.47 1.06 7.39
N GLY A 21 -0.20 0.64 6.31
CA GLY A 21 -0.96 1.57 5.47
C GLY A 21 -2.11 2.25 6.21
N VAL A 22 -2.86 1.50 7.04
CA VAL A 22 -3.92 2.09 7.90
C VAL A 22 -3.33 3.07 8.90
N LEU A 23 -2.24 2.71 9.57
CA LEU A 23 -1.56 3.59 10.52
C LEU A 23 -1.02 4.85 9.85
N ALA A 24 -0.44 4.73 8.65
CA ALA A 24 0.05 5.86 7.89
C ALA A 24 -1.08 6.82 7.48
N ILE A 25 -2.26 6.30 7.11
CA ILE A 25 -3.44 7.12 6.84
C ILE A 25 -3.90 7.84 8.11
N ALA A 26 -3.99 7.13 9.23
CA ALA A 26 -4.40 7.73 10.51
C ALA A 26 -3.44 8.87 10.92
N LEU A 27 -2.12 8.65 10.80
CA LEU A 27 -1.12 9.68 11.06
C LEU A 27 -1.22 10.85 10.08
N CYS A 28 -1.41 10.57 8.79
CA CYS A 28 -1.59 11.62 7.77
C CYS A 28 -2.81 12.48 8.08
N ALA A 29 -3.94 11.85 8.45
CA ALA A 29 -5.16 12.57 8.81
C ALA A 29 -5.03 13.38 10.09
N MET A 30 -4.25 12.92 11.09
CA MET A 30 -4.06 13.64 12.35
C MET A 30 -3.06 14.80 12.27
N PHE A 31 -1.99 14.67 11.47
CA PHE A 31 -0.90 15.65 11.45
C PHE A 31 -0.84 16.50 10.19
N TYR A 32 -1.47 16.05 9.09
CA TYR A 32 -1.41 16.71 7.78
C TYR A 32 -2.80 16.75 7.11
N GLU A 33 -3.76 17.38 7.78
CA GLU A 33 -5.16 17.46 7.35
C GLU A 33 -5.33 17.93 5.89
N ASP A 34 -4.62 18.98 5.48
CA ASP A 34 -4.65 19.50 4.10
C ASP A 34 -4.17 18.46 3.08
N THR A 35 -3.13 17.70 3.43
CA THR A 35 -2.57 16.67 2.56
C THR A 35 -3.50 15.47 2.46
N ALA A 36 -4.08 15.05 3.58
CA ALA A 36 -5.08 13.98 3.60
C ALA A 36 -6.32 14.36 2.76
N LEU A 37 -6.79 15.61 2.86
CA LEU A 37 -7.88 16.14 2.05
C LEU A 37 -7.53 16.19 0.55
N GLN A 38 -6.32 16.64 0.20
CA GLN A 38 -5.86 16.62 -1.19
C GLN A 38 -5.79 15.20 -1.75
N LEU A 39 -5.27 14.24 -0.98
CA LEU A 39 -5.19 12.85 -1.39
C LEU A 39 -6.60 12.22 -1.55
N LEU A 40 -7.58 12.61 -0.72
CA LEU A 40 -8.97 12.18 -0.89
C LEU A 40 -9.57 12.73 -2.18
N LYS A 41 -9.33 14.00 -2.49
CA LYS A 41 -9.77 14.61 -3.76
C LYS A 41 -9.15 13.91 -4.96
N LEU A 42 -7.84 13.62 -4.89
CA LEU A 42 -7.13 12.90 -5.94
C LEU A 42 -7.68 11.46 -6.10
N ALA A 43 -8.02 10.80 -5.00
CA ALA A 43 -8.70 9.49 -5.04
C ALA A 43 -10.09 9.56 -5.68
N ALA A 44 -10.84 10.64 -5.46
CA ALA A 44 -12.12 10.89 -6.10
C ALA A 44 -11.98 11.13 -7.61
N GLU A 45 -11.01 11.93 -8.04
CA GLU A 45 -10.69 12.13 -9.46
C GLU A 45 -10.29 10.82 -10.15
N LEU A 46 -9.47 10.01 -9.47
CA LEU A 46 -9.06 8.71 -9.98
C LEU A 46 -10.27 7.76 -10.15
N ARG A 47 -11.20 7.77 -9.18
CA ARG A 47 -12.45 7.01 -9.23
C ARG A 47 -13.30 7.44 -10.43
N GLU A 48 -13.48 8.75 -10.63
CA GLU A 48 -14.23 9.28 -11.77
C GLU A 48 -13.57 8.92 -13.11
N TRP A 49 -12.24 9.01 -13.19
CA TRP A 49 -11.49 8.58 -14.37
C TRP A 49 -11.68 7.09 -14.69
N ILE A 50 -11.74 6.23 -13.66
CA ILE A 50 -12.03 4.80 -13.82
C ILE A 50 -13.46 4.62 -14.34
N PHE A 51 -14.45 5.33 -13.79
CA PHE A 51 -15.84 5.23 -14.23
C PHE A 51 -16.04 5.74 -15.65
N ALA A 52 -15.35 6.81 -16.06
CA ALA A 52 -15.41 7.33 -17.42
C ALA A 52 -14.97 6.30 -18.48
N ARG A 53 -14.19 5.27 -18.09
CA ARG A 53 -13.75 4.18 -18.97
C ARG A 53 -14.69 2.97 -18.95
N ILE A 54 -15.63 2.90 -18.02
CA ILE A 54 -16.57 1.78 -17.91
C ILE A 54 -17.75 2.03 -18.85
N THR A 55 -17.91 1.15 -19.83
CA THR A 55 -18.97 1.25 -20.85
C THR A 55 -20.19 0.37 -20.52
N SER A 56 -20.08 -0.51 -19.52
CA SER A 56 -21.14 -1.46 -19.16
C SER A 56 -21.85 -1.03 -17.86
N PRO A 57 -23.18 -0.86 -17.86
CA PRO A 57 -23.92 -0.39 -16.69
C PRO A 57 -23.88 -1.36 -15.51
N LYS A 58 -23.76 -2.69 -15.77
CA LYS A 58 -23.56 -3.69 -14.70
C LYS A 58 -22.20 -3.51 -14.01
N MET A 59 -21.17 -3.22 -14.79
CA MET A 59 -19.81 -3.00 -14.26
C MET A 59 -19.72 -1.68 -13.51
N GLU A 60 -20.43 -0.64 -13.98
CA GLU A 60 -20.46 0.65 -13.30
C GLU A 60 -21.11 0.54 -11.91
N PHE A 61 -22.20 -0.21 -11.79
CA PHE A 61 -22.86 -0.45 -10.50
C PHE A 61 -21.92 -1.14 -9.50
N VAL A 62 -21.25 -2.21 -9.93
CA VAL A 62 -20.27 -2.93 -9.08
C VAL A 62 -19.09 -2.04 -8.72
N ALA A 63 -18.58 -1.26 -9.68
CA ALA A 63 -17.46 -0.36 -9.44
C ALA A 63 -17.84 0.75 -8.46
N ARG A 64 -19.05 1.32 -8.51
CA ARG A 64 -19.53 2.29 -7.51
C ARG A 64 -19.67 1.69 -6.12
N LEU A 65 -20.03 0.42 -6.02
CA LEU A 65 -20.19 -0.28 -4.73
C LEU A 65 -18.85 -0.58 -4.05
N VAL A 66 -17.82 -0.89 -4.85
CA VAL A 66 -16.52 -1.36 -4.33
C VAL A 66 -15.48 -0.24 -4.27
N LEU A 67 -15.48 0.67 -5.24
CA LEU A 67 -14.44 1.68 -5.42
C LEU A 67 -14.79 2.94 -4.64
N HIS A 68 -14.67 2.87 -3.32
CA HIS A 68 -14.74 4.06 -2.45
C HIS A 68 -13.40 4.80 -2.41
N GLU A 69 -13.46 6.13 -2.25
CA GLU A 69 -12.29 7.02 -2.18
C GLU A 69 -11.32 6.62 -1.06
N SER A 70 -11.86 6.21 0.08
CA SER A 70 -11.10 5.68 1.22
C SER A 70 -10.38 4.36 0.90
N ALA A 71 -10.99 3.50 0.08
CA ALA A 71 -10.37 2.24 -0.35
C ALA A 71 -9.22 2.48 -1.34
N ILE A 72 -9.38 3.45 -2.26
CA ILE A 72 -8.31 3.87 -3.18
C ILE A 72 -7.15 4.48 -2.39
N MET A 73 -7.44 5.34 -1.41
CA MET A 73 -6.42 5.90 -0.52
C MET A 73 -5.68 4.80 0.27
N LEU A 74 -6.41 3.84 0.85
CA LEU A 74 -5.83 2.69 1.53
C LEU A 74 -4.90 1.89 0.60
N MET A 75 -5.32 1.65 -0.63
CA MET A 75 -4.50 0.94 -1.61
C MET A 75 -3.21 1.72 -1.92
N GLY A 76 -3.28 3.04 -2.07
CA GLY A 76 -2.11 3.90 -2.28
C GLY A 76 -1.11 3.85 -1.11
N PHE A 77 -1.59 4.03 0.12
CA PHE A 77 -0.73 4.01 1.31
C PHE A 77 -0.15 2.61 1.59
N THR A 78 -0.90 1.55 1.36
CA THR A 78 -0.39 0.18 1.53
C THR A 78 0.67 -0.17 0.50
N LEU A 79 0.55 0.30 -0.74
CA LEU A 79 1.61 0.17 -1.76
C LEU A 79 2.87 0.94 -1.36
N LEU A 80 2.73 2.18 -0.90
CA LEU A 80 3.86 2.98 -0.40
C LEU A 80 4.53 2.27 0.80
N ALA A 81 3.75 1.77 1.76
CA ALA A 81 4.27 1.03 2.89
C ALA A 81 5.04 -0.22 2.45
N ARG A 82 4.59 -0.93 1.40
CA ARG A 82 5.35 -2.07 0.84
C ARG A 82 6.68 -1.65 0.23
N ILE A 83 6.72 -0.54 -0.50
CA ILE A 83 7.96 -0.03 -1.08
C ILE A 83 8.94 0.33 0.03
N VAL A 84 8.46 1.00 1.08
CA VAL A 84 9.27 1.36 2.25
C VAL A 84 9.80 0.12 2.97
N VAL A 85 8.93 -0.83 3.29
CA VAL A 85 9.34 -2.10 3.94
C VAL A 85 10.34 -2.86 3.07
N GLY A 86 10.10 -2.96 1.76
CA GLY A 86 11.02 -3.57 0.81
C GLY A 86 12.39 -2.89 0.80
N ALA A 87 12.41 -1.56 0.71
CA ALA A 87 13.64 -0.76 0.73
C ALA A 87 14.41 -0.94 2.04
N VAL A 88 13.72 -0.96 3.19
CA VAL A 88 14.32 -1.20 4.51
C VAL A 88 14.95 -2.59 4.58
N ILE A 89 14.25 -3.63 4.12
CA ILE A 89 14.79 -5.00 4.09
C ILE A 89 16.04 -5.08 3.21
N THR A 90 15.99 -4.49 2.00
CA THR A 90 17.14 -4.46 1.08
C THR A 90 18.32 -3.70 1.68
N PHE A 91 18.07 -2.58 2.35
CA PHE A 91 19.10 -1.79 3.03
C PHE A 91 19.77 -2.56 4.18
N PHE A 92 18.97 -3.22 5.03
CA PHE A 92 19.50 -4.07 6.10
C PHE A 92 20.28 -5.26 5.55
N ALA A 93 19.77 -5.92 4.50
CA ALA A 93 20.49 -7.01 3.85
C ALA A 93 21.86 -6.54 3.35
N TRP A 94 21.92 -5.38 2.67
CA TRP A 94 23.18 -4.80 2.23
C TRP A 94 24.13 -4.49 3.40
N LEU A 95 23.64 -3.88 4.48
CA LEU A 95 24.44 -3.54 5.65
C LEU A 95 25.04 -4.77 6.35
N PHE A 96 24.25 -5.84 6.48
CA PHE A 96 24.71 -7.08 7.14
C PHE A 96 25.57 -7.96 6.23
N THR A 97 25.31 -8.03 4.92
CA THR A 97 26.20 -8.72 3.97
C THR A 97 27.55 -8.01 3.86
N GLY A 98 27.58 -6.67 3.92
CA GLY A 98 28.81 -5.90 3.97
C GLY A 98 29.66 -6.15 5.23
N ARG A 99 29.03 -6.45 6.36
CA ARG A 99 29.74 -6.82 7.60
C ARG A 99 30.31 -8.23 7.59
N LEU A 100 29.69 -9.18 6.89
CA LEU A 100 30.16 -10.57 6.81
C LEU A 100 31.50 -10.70 6.05
N HIS A 101 31.83 -9.76 5.17
CA HIS A 101 33.11 -9.71 4.45
C HIS A 101 34.23 -8.99 5.19
N ALA A 102 33.93 -8.30 6.30
CA ALA A 102 34.94 -7.59 7.09
C ALA A 102 35.57 -8.46 8.19
N GLU A 103 35.01 -9.65 8.45
CA GLU A 103 35.48 -10.60 9.46
C GLU A 103 36.15 -11.85 8.87
N VAL A 104 36.46 -11.86 7.56
CA VAL A 104 37.23 -12.92 6.88
C VAL A 104 38.59 -12.38 6.43
#